data_AF-A0A7Y1W307-F1
#
_entry.id   AF-A0A7Y1W307-F1
#
_cell.length_a   1.000
_cell.length_b   1.000
_cell.length_c   1.000
_cell.angle_alpha   90.00
_cell.angle_beta   90.00
_cell.angle_gamma   90.00
#
_symmetry.space_group_name_H-M   'P 1'
#
loop_
_entity.id
_entity.type
_entity.pdbx_description
1 polymer ?
#
loop_
_entity_poly.entity_id
_entity_poly.type
_entity_poly.pdbx_seq_one_letter_code
_entity_poly.pdbx_strand_id
1 'polypeptide(L)'
;MTSFRKLAACALLVPVLAMDASAQPLDPDPVVLPLEARTCNLPNAPMRVPPDADFDLLAKAKPGIAEFQQDMLAYRACLDTAGKSDSLSDGNRVALTQAYNYSVEMEERIAEQFNIAVRNYKARQEEAQD
;
A
#
# COMPACT_ATOMS: atom_id res chain seq x y z
N MET A 1 22.94 -69.90 -40.94
CA MET A 1 23.64 -69.75 -39.64
C MET A 1 22.84 -68.79 -38.77
N THR A 2 22.45 -69.25 -37.56
CA THR A 2 22.06 -68.51 -36.33
C THR A 2 20.99 -67.40 -36.48
N SER A 3 19.71 -67.59 -36.16
CA SER A 3 19.03 -67.97 -34.89
C SER A 3 19.24 -67.01 -33.72
N PHE A 4 18.11 -66.45 -33.27
CA PHE A 4 17.86 -65.48 -32.20
C PHE A 4 18.52 -65.82 -30.86
N ARG A 5 18.96 -64.79 -30.11
CA ARG A 5 19.00 -64.81 -28.64
C ARG A 5 19.15 -63.42 -28.00
N LYS A 6 18.16 -63.12 -27.14
CA LYS A 6 18.21 -62.41 -25.83
C LYS A 6 17.85 -60.92 -25.75
N LEU A 7 16.61 -60.73 -25.27
CA LEU A 7 16.14 -59.76 -24.29
C LEU A 7 17.21 -59.32 -23.27
N ALA A 8 17.21 -58.04 -22.88
CA ALA A 8 16.81 -57.62 -21.52
C ALA A 8 17.19 -56.16 -21.19
N ALA A 9 16.24 -55.49 -20.54
CA ALA A 9 16.42 -54.40 -19.57
C ALA A 9 16.91 -53.03 -20.10
N CYS A 10 15.96 -52.29 -20.69
CA CYS A 10 15.97 -50.83 -20.64
C CYS A 10 15.69 -50.41 -19.19
N ALA A 11 16.73 -50.20 -18.39
CA ALA A 11 16.61 -49.66 -17.05
C ALA A 11 16.39 -48.15 -17.14
N LEU A 12 15.12 -47.74 -17.28
CA LEU A 12 14.69 -46.37 -17.04
C LEU A 12 14.76 -46.11 -15.53
N LEU A 13 15.89 -45.57 -15.09
CA LEU A 13 16.00 -44.88 -13.80
C LEU A 13 15.14 -43.63 -13.88
N VAL A 14 13.90 -43.73 -13.37
CA VAL A 14 13.05 -42.58 -13.10
C VAL A 14 13.56 -41.96 -11.79
N PRO A 15 14.11 -40.75 -11.78
CA PRO A 15 14.31 -40.04 -10.53
C PRO A 15 12.91 -39.71 -9.99
N VAL A 16 12.54 -40.37 -8.90
CA VAL A 16 11.43 -39.91 -8.05
C VAL A 16 11.85 -38.54 -7.55
N LEU A 17 11.35 -37.48 -8.20
CA LEU A 17 11.35 -36.15 -7.62
C LEU A 17 10.50 -36.28 -6.36
N ALA A 18 11.17 -36.36 -5.21
CA ALA A 18 10.55 -36.09 -3.93
C ALA A 18 9.99 -34.66 -4.04
N MET A 19 8.68 -34.56 -4.28
CA MET A 19 7.96 -33.34 -4.00
C MET A 19 7.96 -33.23 -2.48
N ASP A 20 8.93 -32.47 -1.96
CA ASP A 20 8.86 -31.89 -0.63
C ASP A 20 7.60 -31.03 -0.61
N ALA A 21 6.50 -31.65 -0.17
CA ALA A 21 5.32 -30.96 0.27
C ALA A 21 5.73 -30.19 1.52
N SER A 22 6.27 -28.99 1.30
CA SER A 22 6.38 -27.99 2.35
C SER A 22 4.96 -27.77 2.87
N ALA A 23 4.69 -28.39 4.01
CA ALA A 23 3.50 -28.14 4.80
C ALA A 23 3.44 -26.64 5.03
N GLN A 24 2.50 -25.96 4.37
CA GLN A 24 2.16 -24.60 4.75
C GLN A 24 1.63 -24.68 6.18
N PRO A 25 2.22 -23.97 7.17
CA PRO A 25 1.65 -23.89 8.49
C PRO A 25 0.20 -23.44 8.36
N LEU A 26 -0.69 -24.29 8.85
CA LEU A 26 -2.11 -24.04 9.03
C LEU A 26 -2.24 -22.86 10.01
N ASP A 27 -3.04 -21.87 9.61
CA ASP A 27 -3.37 -20.60 10.26
C ASP A 27 -2.38 -19.44 10.00
N PRO A 28 -2.62 -18.59 8.97
CA PRO A 28 -1.97 -17.29 8.94
C PRO A 28 -2.41 -16.50 10.18
N ASP A 29 -1.44 -16.00 10.95
CA ASP A 29 -1.72 -15.09 12.06
C ASP A 29 -2.72 -14.02 11.61
N PRO A 30 -3.75 -13.72 12.42
CA PRO A 30 -4.79 -12.78 12.01
C PRO A 30 -4.15 -11.42 11.68
N VAL A 31 -4.37 -10.94 10.46
CA VAL A 31 -3.89 -9.63 9.99
C VAL A 31 -4.73 -8.56 10.66
N VAL A 32 -4.28 -8.12 11.83
CA VAL A 32 -4.96 -7.11 12.63
C VAL A 32 -3.93 -6.07 13.05
N LEU A 33 -4.34 -4.81 13.03
CA LEU A 33 -3.49 -3.73 13.54
C LEU A 33 -3.16 -3.99 15.01
N PRO A 34 -1.88 -3.92 15.44
CA PRO A 34 -1.52 -4.07 16.84
C PRO A 34 -2.17 -2.97 17.69
N LEU A 35 -2.38 -3.23 18.99
CA LEU A 35 -3.16 -2.34 19.86
C LEU A 35 -2.57 -0.93 19.92
N GLU A 36 -1.25 -0.83 19.95
CA GLU A 36 -0.50 0.42 19.96
C GLU A 36 -0.81 1.24 18.70
N ALA A 37 -0.83 0.59 17.53
CA ALA A 37 -1.14 1.24 16.26
C ALA A 37 -2.63 1.62 16.13
N ARG A 38 -3.55 0.93 16.83
CA ARG A 38 -4.98 1.32 16.85
C ARG A 38 -5.21 2.66 17.56
N THR A 39 -4.24 3.13 18.34
CA THR A 39 -4.30 4.45 18.99
C THR A 39 -3.71 5.56 18.12
N CYS A 40 -3.06 5.24 17.00
CA CYS A 40 -2.56 6.23 16.06
C CYS A 40 -3.74 6.95 15.39
N ASN A 41 -3.77 8.28 15.51
CA ASN A 41 -4.84 9.10 14.94
C ASN A 41 -4.66 9.25 13.43
N LEU A 42 -5.44 8.51 12.65
CA LEU A 42 -5.54 8.72 11.20
C LEU A 42 -6.37 10.00 10.96
N PRO A 43 -5.79 11.07 10.38
CA PRO A 43 -6.52 12.31 10.19
C PRO A 43 -7.65 12.13 9.17
N ASN A 44 -8.75 12.86 9.39
CA ASN A 44 -9.83 12.93 8.44
C ASN A 44 -9.37 13.69 7.19
N ALA A 45 -9.74 13.17 6.02
CA ALA A 45 -9.51 13.89 4.77
C ALA A 45 -10.18 15.27 4.82
N PRO A 46 -9.51 16.34 4.34
CA PRO A 46 -10.10 17.66 4.25
C PRO A 46 -11.22 17.66 3.20
N MET A 47 -12.02 18.74 3.20
CA MET A 47 -13.06 18.92 2.19
C MET A 47 -12.46 18.84 0.78
N ARG A 48 -13.11 18.08 -0.09
CA ARG A 48 -12.70 17.94 -1.49
C ARG A 48 -12.76 19.29 -2.20
N VAL A 49 -11.68 19.63 -2.89
CA VAL A 49 -11.61 20.81 -3.75
C VAL A 49 -12.15 20.44 -5.14
N PRO A 50 -13.17 21.14 -5.65
CA PRO A 50 -13.70 20.88 -6.98
C PRO A 50 -12.68 21.31 -8.06
N PRO A 51 -12.65 20.63 -9.23
CA PRO A 51 -11.64 20.90 -10.27
C PRO A 51 -11.77 22.28 -10.92
N ASP A 52 -12.94 22.92 -10.80
CA ASP A 52 -13.28 24.24 -11.29
C ASP A 52 -13.24 25.31 -10.18
N ALA A 53 -12.67 25.00 -9.01
CA ALA A 53 -12.52 25.93 -7.89
C ALA A 53 -11.94 27.29 -8.34
N ASP A 54 -12.48 28.36 -7.75
CA ASP A 54 -11.96 29.72 -7.90
C ASP A 54 -10.79 29.98 -6.94
N PHE A 55 -10.19 31.17 -7.07
CA PHE A 55 -9.05 31.56 -6.23
C PHE A 55 -9.38 31.53 -4.74
N ASP A 56 -10.55 32.04 -4.35
CA ASP A 56 -10.95 32.15 -2.95
C ASP A 56 -11.10 30.77 -2.30
N LEU A 57 -11.67 29.82 -3.03
CA LEU A 57 -11.82 28.44 -2.57
C LEU A 57 -10.46 27.74 -2.49
N LEU A 58 -9.59 27.91 -3.48
CA LEU A 58 -8.22 27.37 -3.46
C LEU A 58 -7.40 27.94 -2.28
N ALA A 59 -7.50 29.24 -2.04
CA ALA A 59 -6.82 29.93 -0.94
C ALA A 59 -7.33 29.45 0.43
N LYS A 60 -8.63 29.20 0.57
CA LYS A 60 -9.24 28.65 1.79
C LYS A 60 -8.90 27.17 2.01
N ALA A 61 -8.75 26.38 0.96
CA ALA A 61 -8.45 24.95 1.06
C ALA A 61 -6.98 24.67 1.43
N LYS A 62 -6.05 25.51 0.95
CA LYS A 62 -4.59 25.29 1.09
C LYS A 62 -4.14 25.08 2.55
N PRO A 63 -4.56 25.86 3.56
CA PRO A 63 -4.16 25.63 4.95
C PRO A 63 -4.62 24.27 5.49
N GLY A 64 -5.85 23.85 5.18
CA GLY A 64 -6.39 22.56 5.63
C GLY A 64 -5.68 21.37 5.00
N ILE A 65 -5.21 21.50 3.74
CA ILE A 65 -4.38 20.47 3.11
C ILE A 65 -3.00 20.41 3.79
N ALA A 66 -2.41 21.55 4.12
CA ALA A 66 -1.11 21.59 4.80
C ALA A 66 -1.19 20.98 6.21
N GLU A 67 -2.24 21.29 6.98
CA GLU A 67 -2.51 20.68 8.28
C GLU A 67 -2.69 19.17 8.16
N PHE A 68 -3.52 18.71 7.23
CA PHE A 68 -3.72 17.30 6.95
C PHE A 68 -2.40 16.56 6.61
N GLN A 69 -1.51 17.18 5.83
CA GLN A 69 -0.20 16.60 5.52
C GLN A 69 0.70 16.48 6.76
N GLN A 70 0.67 17.46 7.66
CA GLN A 70 1.40 17.37 8.94
C GLN A 70 0.83 16.26 9.82
N ASP A 71 -0.49 16.15 9.92
CA ASP A 71 -1.13 15.09 10.70
C ASP A 71 -0.83 13.70 10.13
N MET A 72 -0.71 13.58 8.80
CA MET A 72 -0.30 12.34 8.14
C MET A 72 1.13 11.93 8.49
N LEU A 73 2.05 12.89 8.58
CA LEU A 73 3.41 12.63 9.05
C LEU A 73 3.39 12.15 10.50
N ALA A 74 2.59 12.77 11.37
CA ALA A 74 2.44 12.35 12.76
C ALA A 74 1.85 10.94 12.87
N TYR A 75 0.82 10.62 12.07
CA TYR A 75 0.22 9.30 12.01
C TYR A 75 1.24 8.23 11.60
N ARG A 76 2.01 8.45 10.53
CA ARG A 76 3.05 7.53 10.07
C ARG A 76 4.16 7.34 11.10
N ALA A 77 4.60 8.41 11.76
CA ALA A 77 5.59 8.32 12.85
C ALA A 77 5.06 7.50 14.04
N CYS A 78 3.75 7.58 14.32
CA CYS A 78 3.11 6.73 15.31
C CYS A 78 3.11 5.25 14.90
N LEU A 79 2.75 4.95 13.64
CA LEU A 79 2.83 3.58 13.11
C LEU A 79 4.26 3.01 13.16
N ASP A 80 5.25 3.81 12.78
CA ASP A 80 6.67 3.43 12.84
C ASP A 80 7.11 3.10 14.27
N THR A 81 6.56 3.82 15.25
CA THR A 81 6.84 3.54 16.67
C THR A 81 6.18 2.24 17.11
N ALA A 82 4.91 2.00 16.73
CA ALA A 82 4.23 0.74 17.01
C ALA A 82 4.93 -0.46 16.34
N GLY A 83 5.55 -0.24 15.16
CA GLY A 83 6.33 -1.24 14.42
C GLY A 83 7.64 -1.68 15.08
N LYS A 84 8.10 -0.99 16.12
CA LYS A 84 9.34 -1.33 16.86
C LYS A 84 9.12 -2.34 17.97
N SER A 85 7.89 -2.81 18.20
CA SER A 85 7.63 -3.82 19.21
C SER A 85 8.26 -5.18 18.81
N ASP A 86 9.01 -5.77 19.74
CA ASP A 86 9.64 -7.09 19.56
C ASP A 86 8.60 -8.23 19.55
N SER A 87 7.37 -7.97 19.98
CA SER A 87 6.30 -8.96 20.09
C SER A 87 5.29 -8.92 18.92
N LEU A 88 5.65 -8.31 17.79
CA LEU A 88 4.78 -8.26 16.62
C LEU A 88 4.80 -9.60 15.87
N SER A 89 3.62 -10.21 15.71
CA SER A 89 3.40 -11.28 14.74
C SER A 89 3.60 -10.79 13.31
N ASP A 90 3.76 -11.73 12.37
CA ASP A 90 3.88 -11.40 10.95
C ASP A 90 2.61 -10.71 10.43
N GLY A 91 1.43 -11.17 10.87
CA GLY A 91 0.15 -10.54 10.57
C GLY A 91 0.08 -9.08 11.02
N ASN A 92 0.63 -8.75 12.19
CA ASN A 92 0.68 -7.37 12.69
C ASN A 92 1.62 -6.50 11.84
N ARG A 93 2.77 -7.03 11.40
CA ARG A 93 3.72 -6.32 10.53
C ARG A 93 3.10 -6.00 9.16
N VAL A 94 2.35 -6.95 8.61
CA VAL A 94 1.58 -6.74 7.38
C VAL A 94 0.52 -5.66 7.59
N ALA A 95 -0.24 -5.72 8.68
CA ALA A 95 -1.29 -4.73 8.98
C ALA A 95 -0.71 -3.31 9.14
N LEU A 96 0.43 -3.16 9.83
CA LEU A 96 1.14 -1.88 9.95
C LEU A 96 1.57 -1.33 8.58
N THR A 97 2.12 -2.19 7.73
CA THR A 97 2.56 -1.81 6.38
C THR A 97 1.38 -1.36 5.52
N GLN A 98 0.25 -2.07 5.59
CA GLN A 98 -0.97 -1.69 4.88
C GLN A 98 -1.52 -0.34 5.38
N ALA A 99 -1.53 -0.11 6.69
CA ALA A 99 -1.96 1.15 7.28
C ALA A 99 -1.06 2.32 6.87
N TYR A 100 0.25 2.10 6.80
CA TYR A 100 1.22 3.08 6.31
C TYR A 100 0.95 3.42 4.83
N ASN A 101 0.87 2.40 3.96
CA ASN A 101 0.64 2.60 2.53
C ASN A 101 -0.68 3.32 2.25
N TYR A 102 -1.75 2.94 2.96
CA TYR A 102 -3.04 3.63 2.87
C TYR A 102 -2.93 5.13 3.21
N SER A 103 -2.13 5.49 4.21
CA SER A 103 -1.93 6.90 4.58
C SER A 103 -1.23 7.70 3.48
N VAL A 104 -0.26 7.09 2.79
CA VAL A 104 0.46 7.68 1.67
C VAL A 104 -0.48 7.85 0.48
N GLU A 105 -1.21 6.81 0.09
CA GLU A 105 -2.19 6.86 -1.01
C GLU A 105 -3.26 7.92 -0.77
N MET A 106 -3.73 8.06 0.48
CA MET A 106 -4.71 9.08 0.83
C MET A 106 -4.14 10.49 0.69
N GLU A 107 -2.90 10.71 1.14
CA GLU A 107 -2.20 12.00 0.99
C GLU A 107 -1.96 12.36 -0.47
N GLU A 108 -1.44 11.43 -1.26
CA GLU A 108 -1.19 11.63 -2.69
C GLU A 108 -2.48 11.99 -3.44
N ARG A 109 -3.57 11.29 -3.16
CA ARG A 109 -4.87 11.56 -3.79
C ARG A 109 -5.37 12.99 -3.50
N ILE A 110 -5.22 13.45 -2.26
CA ILE A 110 -5.67 14.80 -1.86
C ILE A 110 -4.76 15.87 -2.48
N ALA A 111 -3.44 15.64 -2.48
CA ALA A 111 -2.48 16.54 -3.10
C ALA A 111 -2.73 16.66 -4.61
N GLU A 112 -2.96 15.54 -5.30
CA GLU A 112 -3.23 15.55 -6.75
C GLU A 112 -4.53 16.28 -7.08
N GLN A 113 -5.60 16.07 -6.31
CA GLN A 113 -6.87 16.79 -6.51
C GLN A 113 -6.70 18.30 -6.38
N PHE A 114 -5.96 18.77 -5.37
CA PHE A 114 -5.67 20.19 -5.21
C PHE A 114 -4.82 20.73 -6.36
N ASN A 115 -3.78 19.99 -6.76
CA ASN A 115 -2.90 20.40 -7.86
C ASN A 115 -3.64 20.48 -9.20
N ILE A 116 -4.56 19.54 -9.48
CA ILE A 116 -5.45 19.60 -10.65
C ILE A 116 -6.28 20.88 -10.61
N ALA A 117 -6.93 21.18 -9.49
CA ALA A 117 -7.76 22.37 -9.35
C ALA A 117 -6.95 23.67 -9.55
N VAL A 118 -5.73 23.74 -9.00
CA VAL A 118 -4.81 24.87 -9.23
C VAL A 118 -4.42 25.00 -10.69
N ARG A 119 -4.08 23.90 -11.38
CA ARG A 119 -3.73 23.92 -12.81
C ARG A 119 -4.91 24.40 -13.66
N ASN A 120 -6.10 23.89 -13.39
CA ASN A 120 -7.31 24.29 -14.10
C ASN A 120 -7.64 25.76 -13.88
N TYR A 121 -7.50 26.27 -12.64
CA TYR A 121 -7.68 27.68 -12.36
C TYR A 121 -6.72 28.54 -13.20
N LYS A 122 -5.43 28.20 -13.20
CA LYS A 122 -4.42 28.91 -13.99
C LYS A 122 -4.74 28.92 -15.49
N ALA A 123 -5.11 27.78 -16.06
CA ALA A 123 -5.50 27.68 -17.47
C ALA A 123 -6.66 28.63 -17.82
N ARG A 124 -7.70 28.69 -16.97
CA ARG A 124 -8.82 29.62 -17.18
C ARG A 124 -8.42 31.09 -17.05
N GLN A 125 -7.43 31.41 -16.22
CA GLN A 125 -6.92 32.79 -16.10
C GLN A 125 -6.11 33.21 -17.33
N GLU A 126 -5.39 32.28 -17.96
CA GLU A 126 -4.65 32.52 -19.21
C GLU A 126 -5.63 32.73 -20.37
N GLU A 127 -6.62 31.85 -20.53
CA GLU A 127 -7.67 31.97 -21.56
C GLU A 127 -8.49 33.27 -21.46
N ALA A 128 -8.65 33.83 -20.26
CA ALA A 128 -9.38 35.09 -20.05
C ALA A 128 -8.54 36.34 -20.37
N GLN A 129 -7.24 36.19 -20.58
CA GLN A 129 -6.31 37.28 -20.89
C GLN A 129 -6.00 37.41 -22.39
N ASP A 130 -6.40 36.42 -23.19
CA ASP A 130 -6.31 36.40 -24.66
C ASP A 130 -7.55 37.02 -25.33
#